data_AF-A0A9D5F0C4-F1
#
_entry.id   AF-A0A9D5F0C4-F1
#
_cell.length_a   1.000
_cell.length_b   1.000
_cell.length_c   1.000
_cell.angle_alpha   90.00
_cell.angle_beta   90.00
_cell.angle_gamma   90.00
#
_symmetry.space_group_name_H-M   'P 1'
#
loop_
_entity.id
_entity.type
_entity.pdbx_description
1 polymer ?
#
loop_
_entity_poly.entity_id
_entity_poly.type
_entity_poly.pdbx_seq_one_letter_code
_entity_poly.pdbx_strand_id
1 'polypeptide(L)'
;MDMKTSPLALLKDPTLLKTDGLVNGQWVAGASRFDVLDPATGHKLADVANLGPKDAEAAIAAANAAWPAWKGKTAKERSTILRKWFDLLMANQEDLGRILTAEQGKPFTEAKGEIAYGASFVEWFAEEAKRVNGETLPTFDNNRRLIVLKQPIGVCAAITPWNFPLAMITRKVA
;
A
#
# COMPACT_ATOMS: atom_id res chain seq x y z
N MET A 1 24.10 -4.26 16.50
CA MET A 1 24.19 -3.80 15.09
C MET A 1 25.29 -2.77 15.02
N ASP A 2 26.31 -2.97 14.19
CA ASP A 2 27.19 -1.86 13.81
C ASP A 2 26.39 -0.94 12.89
N MET A 3 25.65 0.00 13.48
CA MET A 3 24.79 0.92 12.72
C MET A 3 25.59 1.81 11.76
N LYS A 4 26.91 1.87 11.87
CA LYS A 4 27.74 2.76 11.05
C LYS A 4 27.83 2.33 9.58
N THR A 5 27.46 1.09 9.25
CA THR A 5 27.57 0.54 7.89
C THR A 5 26.25 0.10 7.27
N SER A 6 25.13 0.15 8.01
CA SER A 6 23.82 -0.19 7.44
C SER A 6 23.29 0.94 6.55
N PRO A 7 22.78 0.64 5.34
CA PRO A 7 22.08 1.62 4.51
C PRO A 7 20.89 2.29 5.23
N LEU A 8 20.31 1.60 6.22
CA LEU A 8 19.17 2.09 7.01
C LEU A 8 19.57 3.21 8.01
N ALA A 9 20.85 3.33 8.37
CA ALA A 9 21.31 4.43 9.21
C ALA A 9 21.35 5.78 8.48
N LEU A 10 21.19 5.77 7.14
CA LEU A 10 21.20 6.95 6.28
C LEU A 10 19.80 7.49 5.95
N LEU A 11 18.75 6.98 6.61
CA LEU A 11 17.39 7.49 6.44
C LEU A 11 17.28 8.90 7.02
N LYS A 12 16.69 9.83 6.25
CA LYS A 12 16.39 11.18 6.73
C LYS A 12 15.25 11.15 7.73
N ASP A 13 14.22 10.36 7.46
CA ASP A 13 13.14 10.03 8.38
C ASP A 13 13.24 8.56 8.83
N PRO A 14 13.86 8.27 9.99
CA PRO A 14 13.97 6.91 10.50
C PRO A 14 12.61 6.33 10.91
N THR A 15 11.55 7.13 11.03
CA THR A 15 10.22 6.65 11.44
C THR A 15 9.51 5.88 10.33
N LEU A 16 9.98 5.99 9.08
CA LEU A 16 9.49 5.22 7.93
C LEU A 16 9.83 3.73 8.04
N LEU A 17 10.92 3.38 8.72
CA LEU A 17 11.26 1.99 8.99
C LEU A 17 10.31 1.46 10.08
N LYS A 18 9.46 0.51 9.69
CA LYS A 18 8.50 -0.14 10.57
C LYS A 18 8.81 -1.62 10.64
N THR A 19 8.75 -2.14 11.85
CA THR A 19 9.01 -3.55 12.12
C THR A 19 7.77 -4.27 12.67
N ASP A 20 6.73 -3.52 13.02
CA ASP A 20 5.43 -4.04 13.44
C ASP A 20 4.46 -4.11 12.25
N GLY A 21 3.41 -4.93 12.36
CA GLY A 21 2.34 -4.94 11.37
C GLY A 21 1.33 -3.81 11.61
N LEU A 22 0.66 -3.32 10.58
CA LEU A 22 -0.39 -2.30 10.72
C LEU A 22 -1.78 -2.94 10.68
N VAL A 23 -2.50 -2.93 11.81
CA VAL A 23 -3.86 -3.46 11.93
C VAL A 23 -4.77 -2.40 12.57
N ASN A 24 -5.89 -2.07 11.92
CA ASN A 24 -6.85 -1.07 12.40
C ASN A 24 -6.22 0.30 12.76
N GLY A 25 -5.23 0.74 11.96
CA GLY A 25 -4.50 1.99 12.19
C GLY A 25 -3.51 1.95 13.37
N GLN A 26 -3.23 0.78 13.94
CA GLN A 26 -2.27 0.59 15.04
C GLN A 26 -1.12 -0.33 14.62
N TRP A 27 0.09 -0.02 15.12
CA TRP A 27 1.25 -0.88 14.97
C TRP A 27 1.17 -2.01 16.01
N VAL A 28 1.20 -3.26 15.55
CA VAL A 28 1.06 -4.47 16.36
C VAL A 28 2.31 -5.34 16.26
N ALA A 29 2.86 -5.74 17.41
CA ALA A 29 4.14 -6.45 17.50
C ALA A 29 4.06 -7.95 17.13
N GLY A 30 2.85 -8.53 17.13
CA GLY A 30 2.65 -9.97 16.96
C GLY A 30 3.12 -10.82 18.15
N ALA A 31 2.92 -12.14 18.07
CA ALA A 31 3.34 -13.09 19.10
C ALA A 31 4.78 -13.58 18.93
N SER A 32 5.32 -13.50 17.71
CA SER A 32 6.72 -13.82 17.39
C SER A 32 7.23 -12.90 16.28
N ARG A 33 8.52 -12.99 15.95
CA ARG A 33 9.19 -12.14 14.96
C ARG A 33 10.15 -12.96 14.12
N PHE A 34 10.47 -12.50 12.92
CA PHE A 34 11.46 -13.13 12.05
C PHE A 34 12.43 -12.10 11.46
N ASP A 35 13.63 -12.56 11.10
CA ASP A 35 14.69 -11.68 10.63
C ASP A 35 14.52 -11.34 9.14
N VAL A 36 14.70 -10.07 8.81
CA VAL A 36 14.94 -9.56 7.45
C VAL A 36 16.44 -9.34 7.29
N LEU A 37 17.02 -9.94 6.26
CA LEU A 37 18.45 -9.91 6.00
C LEU A 37 18.75 -9.06 4.77
N ASP A 38 19.88 -8.36 4.79
CA ASP A 38 20.45 -7.70 3.63
C ASP A 38 20.98 -8.78 2.67
N PRO A 39 20.46 -8.89 1.44
CA PRO A 39 20.88 -9.93 0.50
C PRO A 39 22.30 -9.69 -0.03
N ALA A 40 22.85 -8.49 0.06
CA ALA A 40 24.21 -8.18 -0.39
C ALA A 40 25.28 -8.56 0.65
N THR A 41 24.95 -8.50 1.94
CA THR A 41 25.91 -8.74 3.03
C THR A 41 25.59 -9.96 3.89
N GLY A 42 24.35 -10.46 3.85
CA GLY A 42 23.83 -11.49 4.75
C GLY A 42 23.59 -10.99 6.19
N HIS A 43 23.89 -9.72 6.48
CA HIS A 43 23.67 -9.15 7.81
C HIS A 43 22.18 -8.90 8.06
N LYS A 44 21.78 -9.01 9.33
CA LYS A 44 20.42 -8.66 9.75
C LYS A 44 20.17 -7.16 9.64
N LEU A 45 19.05 -6.81 9.01
CA LEU A 45 18.52 -5.45 8.90
C LEU A 45 17.54 -5.12 10.03
N ALA A 46 16.56 -6.01 10.27
CA ALA A 46 15.52 -5.84 11.28
C ALA A 46 14.86 -7.19 11.61
N ASP A 47 14.22 -7.27 12.77
CA ASP A 47 13.26 -8.30 13.12
C ASP A 47 11.84 -7.75 12.93
N VAL A 48 11.01 -8.40 12.11
CA VAL A 48 9.64 -7.94 11.81
C VAL A 48 8.59 -8.85 12.43
N ALA A 49 7.44 -8.28 12.78
CA ALA A 49 6.32 -9.00 13.38
C ALA A 49 5.84 -10.16 12.50
N ASN A 50 5.73 -11.34 13.11
CA ASN A 50 5.16 -12.53 12.49
C ASN A 50 3.68 -12.66 12.92
N LEU A 51 2.80 -12.03 12.16
CA LEU A 51 1.37 -12.04 12.40
C LEU A 51 0.75 -13.37 11.93
N GLY A 52 -0.16 -13.91 12.74
CA GLY A 52 -0.79 -15.20 12.50
C GLY A 52 -2.24 -15.12 12.02
N PRO A 53 -2.93 -16.28 11.91
CA PRO A 53 -4.32 -16.34 11.46
C PRO A 53 -5.28 -15.46 12.27
N LYS A 54 -5.11 -15.38 13.60
CA LYS A 54 -5.95 -14.54 14.47
C LYS A 54 -5.80 -13.05 14.19
N ASP A 55 -4.58 -12.61 13.89
CA ASP A 55 -4.31 -11.22 13.53
C ASP A 55 -4.92 -10.88 12.16
N ALA A 56 -4.89 -11.83 11.22
CA ALA A 56 -5.54 -11.69 9.92
C ALA A 56 -7.07 -11.60 10.05
N GLU A 57 -7.70 -12.43 10.88
CA GLU A 57 -9.12 -12.33 11.20
C GLU A 57 -9.49 -10.96 11.82
N ALA A 58 -8.67 -10.47 12.75
CA ALA A 58 -8.85 -9.15 13.35
C ALA A 58 -8.71 -8.02 12.30
N ALA A 59 -7.75 -8.13 11.38
CA ALA A 59 -7.58 -7.18 10.28
C ALA A 59 -8.76 -7.17 9.32
N ILE A 60 -9.31 -8.35 8.97
CA ILE A 60 -10.51 -8.48 8.12
C ILE A 60 -11.72 -7.85 8.81
N ALA A 61 -11.93 -8.14 10.10
CA ALA A 61 -13.02 -7.56 10.88
C ALA A 61 -12.92 -6.03 10.95
N ALA A 62 -11.72 -5.50 11.19
CA ALA A 62 -11.47 -4.06 11.21
C ALA A 62 -11.70 -3.41 9.84
N ALA A 63 -11.24 -4.03 8.75
CA ALA A 63 -11.48 -3.55 7.39
C ALA A 63 -12.99 -3.51 7.06
N ASN A 64 -13.74 -4.53 7.47
CA ASN A 64 -15.18 -4.57 7.29
C ASN A 64 -15.90 -3.48 8.11
N ALA A 65 -15.43 -3.21 9.33
CA ALA A 65 -15.96 -2.12 10.17
C ALA A 65 -15.66 -0.72 9.60
N ALA A 66 -14.50 -0.53 8.95
CA ALA A 66 -14.11 0.72 8.30
C ALA A 66 -14.83 0.96 6.96
N TRP A 67 -15.27 -0.12 6.28
CA TRP A 67 -15.81 -0.05 4.93
C TRP A 67 -17.02 0.89 4.76
N PRO A 68 -18.04 0.90 5.65
CA PRO A 68 -19.18 1.82 5.51
C PRO A 68 -18.77 3.29 5.46
N ALA A 69 -17.85 3.71 6.33
CA ALA A 69 -17.37 5.09 6.36
C ALA A 69 -16.54 5.43 5.11
N TRP A 70 -15.70 4.49 4.65
CA TRP A 70 -14.89 4.67 3.45
C TRP A 70 -15.73 4.75 2.16
N LYS A 71 -16.67 3.81 1.98
CA LYS A 71 -17.55 3.78 0.80
C LYS A 71 -18.53 4.97 0.78
N GLY A 72 -18.88 5.49 1.94
CA GLY A 72 -19.74 6.67 2.10
C GLY A 72 -19.07 7.99 1.68
N LYS A 73 -17.73 8.03 1.55
CA LYS A 73 -17.04 9.19 1.00
C LYS A 73 -17.39 9.39 -0.47
N THR A 74 -17.36 10.63 -0.92
CA THR A 74 -17.43 10.93 -2.35
C THR A 74 -16.18 10.45 -3.08
N ALA A 75 -16.29 10.26 -4.40
CA ALA A 75 -15.13 9.99 -5.25
C ALA A 75 -14.04 11.07 -5.12
N LYS A 76 -14.43 12.34 -4.99
CA LYS A 76 -13.51 13.47 -4.83
C LYS A 76 -12.73 13.38 -3.52
N GLU A 77 -13.37 13.07 -2.40
CA GLU A 77 -12.67 12.95 -1.11
C GLU A 77 -11.66 11.79 -1.13
N ARG A 78 -12.04 10.63 -1.70
CA ARG A 78 -11.09 9.51 -1.87
C ARG A 78 -9.91 9.89 -2.77
N SER A 79 -10.19 10.57 -3.89
CA SER A 79 -9.18 11.11 -4.80
C SER A 79 -8.18 12.02 -4.08
N THR A 80 -8.65 12.93 -3.24
CA THR A 80 -7.78 13.82 -2.45
C THR A 80 -6.91 13.05 -1.46
N ILE A 81 -7.45 12.03 -0.78
CA ILE A 81 -6.69 11.20 0.16
C ILE A 81 -5.59 10.42 -0.56
N LEU A 82 -5.91 9.77 -1.69
CA LEU A 82 -4.94 9.04 -2.50
C LEU A 82 -3.88 9.98 -3.09
N ARG A 83 -4.26 11.18 -3.54
CA ARG A 83 -3.30 12.17 -4.04
C ARG A 83 -2.30 12.59 -2.96
N LYS A 84 -2.77 12.82 -1.73
CA LYS A 84 -1.87 13.11 -0.60
C LYS A 84 -0.91 11.95 -0.33
N TRP A 85 -1.36 10.70 -0.48
CA TRP A 85 -0.48 9.54 -0.35
C TRP A 85 0.59 9.50 -1.44
N PHE A 86 0.23 9.77 -2.70
CA PHE A 86 1.20 9.95 -3.79
C PHE A 86 2.24 11.04 -3.44
N ASP A 87 1.79 12.22 -3.01
CA ASP A 87 2.71 13.32 -2.68
C ASP A 87 3.68 12.94 -1.55
N LEU A 88 3.21 12.18 -0.54
CA LEU A 88 4.04 11.66 0.55
C LEU A 88 5.03 10.59 0.09
N LEU A 89 4.66 9.71 -0.85
CA LEU A 89 5.58 8.74 -1.44
C LEU A 89 6.71 9.45 -2.18
N MET A 90 6.37 10.48 -2.97
CA MET A 90 7.35 11.27 -3.72
C MET A 90 8.24 12.11 -2.81
N ALA A 91 7.69 12.70 -1.74
CA ALA A 91 8.47 13.45 -0.75
C ALA A 91 9.50 12.56 -0.02
N ASN A 92 9.22 11.27 0.14
CA ASN A 92 10.08 10.31 0.83
C ASN A 92 10.77 9.31 -0.13
N GLN A 93 10.86 9.64 -1.42
CA GLN A 93 11.33 8.72 -2.47
C GLN A 93 12.73 8.14 -2.16
N GLU A 94 13.63 8.95 -1.61
CA GLU A 94 15.01 8.52 -1.34
C GLU A 94 15.08 7.54 -0.18
N ASP A 95 14.38 7.81 0.92
CA ASP A 95 14.38 6.95 2.11
C ASP A 95 13.69 5.62 1.83
N LEU A 96 12.54 5.66 1.13
CA LEU A 96 11.86 4.44 0.68
C LEU A 96 12.75 3.63 -0.29
N GLY A 97 13.47 4.31 -1.19
CA GLY A 97 14.44 3.65 -2.06
C GLY A 97 15.60 2.98 -1.30
N ARG A 98 16.06 3.56 -0.19
CA ARG A 98 17.10 2.96 0.67
C ARG A 98 16.60 1.69 1.35
N ILE A 99 15.39 1.74 1.92
CA ILE A 99 14.76 0.57 2.54
C ILE A 99 14.63 -0.55 1.50
N LEU A 100 14.09 -0.22 0.33
CA LEU A 100 13.87 -1.19 -0.75
C LEU A 100 15.19 -1.81 -1.24
N THR A 101 16.23 -1.01 -1.46
CA THR A 101 17.56 -1.54 -1.80
C THR A 101 18.12 -2.42 -0.70
N ALA A 102 17.98 -2.02 0.57
CA ALA A 102 18.51 -2.79 1.69
C ALA A 102 17.85 -4.16 1.78
N GLU A 103 16.53 -4.26 1.71
CA GLU A 103 15.82 -5.53 1.88
C GLU A 103 15.81 -6.41 0.62
N GLN A 104 15.80 -5.81 -0.57
CA GLN A 104 15.60 -6.54 -1.84
C GLN A 104 16.90 -6.70 -2.65
N GLY A 105 17.84 -5.75 -2.52
CA GLY A 105 19.17 -5.82 -3.12
C GLY A 105 19.34 -5.10 -4.47
N LYS A 106 18.29 -4.56 -5.09
CA LYS A 106 18.45 -3.83 -6.37
C LYS A 106 19.22 -2.51 -6.19
N PRO A 107 19.93 -2.05 -7.24
CA PRO A 107 20.64 -0.77 -7.20
C PRO A 107 19.73 0.39 -6.78
N PHE A 108 20.27 1.33 -6.00
CA PHE A 108 19.49 2.45 -5.45
C PHE A 108 18.77 3.29 -6.51
N THR A 109 19.37 3.47 -7.68
CA THR A 109 18.73 4.18 -8.80
C THR A 109 17.50 3.43 -9.31
N GLU A 110 17.55 2.11 -9.42
CA GLU A 110 16.40 1.28 -9.78
C GLU A 110 15.34 1.30 -8.70
N ALA A 111 15.73 1.24 -7.43
CA ALA A 111 14.81 1.36 -6.29
C ALA A 111 14.06 2.68 -6.32
N LYS A 112 14.74 3.83 -6.50
CA LYS A 112 14.08 5.14 -6.67
C LYS A 112 13.12 5.16 -7.86
N GLY A 113 13.52 4.54 -8.96
CA GLY A 113 12.67 4.34 -10.14
C GLY A 113 11.40 3.55 -9.80
N GLU A 114 11.52 2.47 -9.02
CA GLU A 114 10.37 1.73 -8.52
C GLU A 114 9.49 2.58 -7.60
N ILE A 115 10.05 3.40 -6.70
CA ILE A 115 9.22 4.25 -5.83
C ILE A 115 8.34 5.19 -6.68
N ALA A 116 8.92 5.83 -7.71
CA ALA A 116 8.16 6.68 -8.63
C ALA A 116 7.14 5.88 -9.46
N TYR A 117 7.52 4.71 -9.97
CA TYR A 117 6.63 3.85 -10.73
C TYR A 117 5.47 3.31 -9.87
N GLY A 118 5.73 2.95 -8.62
CA GLY A 118 4.72 2.54 -7.66
C GLY A 118 3.78 3.70 -7.31
N ALA A 119 4.33 4.89 -7.08
CA ALA A 119 3.55 6.09 -6.78
C ALA A 119 2.63 6.50 -7.95
N SER A 120 3.05 6.32 -9.21
CA SER A 120 2.21 6.69 -10.36
C SER A 120 0.90 5.89 -10.45
N PHE A 121 0.84 4.65 -9.94
CA PHE A 121 -0.42 3.93 -9.80
C PHE A 121 -1.36 4.61 -8.81
N VAL A 122 -0.84 5.11 -7.68
CA VAL A 122 -1.60 5.85 -6.68
C VAL A 122 -2.18 7.14 -7.27
N GLU A 123 -1.37 7.88 -8.03
CA GLU A 123 -1.82 9.08 -8.74
C GLU A 123 -2.90 8.74 -9.76
N TRP A 124 -2.66 7.74 -10.61
CA TRP A 124 -3.60 7.31 -11.65
C TRP A 124 -4.95 6.91 -11.07
N PHE A 125 -5.00 6.02 -10.08
CA PHE A 125 -6.25 5.56 -9.49
C PHE A 125 -6.92 6.64 -8.62
N ALA A 126 -6.17 7.59 -8.05
CA ALA A 126 -6.75 8.77 -7.43
C ALA A 126 -7.59 9.58 -8.45
N GLU A 127 -7.14 9.69 -9.69
CA GLU A 127 -7.90 10.36 -10.73
C GLU A 127 -9.09 9.51 -11.22
N GLU A 128 -8.86 8.22 -11.45
CA GLU A 128 -9.90 7.27 -11.91
C GLU A 128 -11.02 7.06 -10.89
N ALA A 129 -10.76 7.28 -9.60
CA ALA A 129 -11.80 7.26 -8.57
C ALA A 129 -13.01 8.15 -8.91
N LYS A 130 -12.81 9.24 -9.68
CA LYS A 130 -13.85 10.18 -10.12
C LYS A 130 -14.49 9.82 -11.46
N ARG A 131 -14.04 8.75 -12.12
CA ARG A 131 -14.46 8.35 -13.47
C ARG A 131 -15.07 6.94 -13.51
N VAL A 132 -15.55 6.46 -12.37
CA VAL A 132 -16.31 5.21 -12.28
C VAL A 132 -17.72 5.43 -12.83
N ASN A 133 -17.82 5.46 -14.16
CA ASN A 133 -19.05 5.75 -14.87
C ASN A 133 -19.92 4.51 -15.01
N GLY A 134 -21.21 4.67 -14.70
CA GLY A 134 -22.28 3.76 -15.08
C GLY A 134 -22.74 4.00 -16.51
N GLU A 135 -23.85 3.36 -16.90
CA GLU A 135 -24.39 3.44 -18.25
C GLU A 135 -25.92 3.55 -18.22
N THR A 136 -26.48 4.29 -19.18
CA THR A 136 -27.91 4.30 -19.48
C THR A 136 -28.13 3.61 -20.81
N LEU A 137 -28.93 2.54 -20.84
CA LEU A 137 -29.10 1.71 -22.03
C LEU A 137 -30.42 2.02 -22.74
N PRO A 138 -30.49 1.84 -24.07
CA PRO A 138 -31.75 1.94 -24.82
C PRO A 138 -32.81 0.99 -24.24
N THR A 139 -34.04 1.48 -24.10
CA THR A 139 -35.17 0.67 -23.66
C THR A 139 -35.89 0.07 -24.86
N PHE A 140 -36.42 -1.14 -24.69
CA PHE A 140 -37.35 -1.77 -25.64
C PHE A 140 -38.82 -1.61 -25.21
N ASP A 141 -39.07 -1.02 -24.03
CA ASP A 141 -40.38 -0.82 -23.42
C ASP A 141 -40.53 0.67 -23.06
N ASN A 142 -41.62 1.31 -23.54
CA ASN A 142 -41.88 2.74 -23.35
C ASN A 142 -41.97 3.15 -21.87
N ASN A 143 -42.33 2.21 -20.99
CA ASN A 143 -42.52 2.45 -19.56
C ASN A 143 -41.32 2.02 -18.70
N ARG A 144 -40.17 1.68 -19.30
CA ARG A 144 -38.96 1.26 -18.57
C ARG A 144 -37.75 2.13 -18.88
N ARG A 145 -36.81 2.14 -17.95
CA ARG A 145 -35.46 2.72 -18.10
C ARG A 145 -34.45 1.70 -17.61
N LEU A 146 -33.32 1.60 -18.31
CA LEU A 146 -32.25 0.67 -17.99
C LEU A 146 -31.01 1.45 -17.57
N ILE A 147 -30.52 1.19 -16.37
CA ILE A 147 -29.37 1.88 -15.76
C ILE A 147 -28.42 0.83 -15.19
N VAL A 148 -27.13 0.97 -15.48
CA VAL A 148 -26.03 0.17 -14.91
C VAL A 148 -25.24 1.05 -13.96
N LEU A 149 -25.06 0.60 -12.72
CA LEU A 149 -24.25 1.26 -11.71
C LEU A 149 -23.05 0.39 -11.37
N LYS A 150 -21.93 1.03 -11.00
CA LYS A 150 -20.72 0.35 -10.51
C LYS A 150 -20.50 0.72 -9.04
N GLN A 151 -20.34 -0.28 -8.19
CA GLN A 151 -20.18 -0.12 -6.75
C GLN A 151 -18.97 -0.93 -6.26
N PRO A 152 -18.31 -0.51 -5.16
CA PRO A 152 -17.18 -1.25 -4.61
C PRO A 152 -17.63 -2.63 -4.10
N ILE A 153 -16.82 -3.65 -4.37
CA ILE A 153 -17.13 -5.05 -4.03
C ILE A 153 -17.14 -5.33 -2.52
N GLY A 154 -16.27 -4.68 -1.75
CA GLY A 154 -16.13 -4.90 -0.31
C GLY A 154 -14.68 -4.95 0.14
N VAL A 155 -14.43 -5.71 1.21
CA VAL A 155 -13.08 -6.00 1.69
C VAL A 155 -12.33 -6.84 0.65
N CYS A 156 -11.11 -6.43 0.33
CA CYS A 156 -10.22 -7.10 -0.62
C CYS A 156 -8.93 -7.57 0.08
N ALA A 157 -8.31 -8.62 -0.45
CA ALA A 157 -7.02 -9.12 0.01
C ALA A 157 -5.98 -9.05 -1.11
N ALA A 158 -4.76 -8.67 -0.77
CA ALA A 158 -3.63 -8.61 -1.69
C ALA A 158 -2.44 -9.39 -1.10
N ILE A 159 -1.88 -10.30 -1.90
CA ILE A 159 -0.63 -11.00 -1.61
C ILE A 159 0.35 -10.59 -2.72
N THR A 160 1.52 -10.10 -2.34
CA THR A 160 2.49 -9.49 -3.26
C THR A 160 3.85 -10.19 -3.21
N PRO A 161 4.53 -10.37 -4.35
CA PRO A 161 5.88 -10.93 -4.38
C PRO A 161 6.93 -9.90 -3.95
N TRP A 162 8.17 -10.37 -3.75
CA TRP A 162 9.32 -9.60 -3.26
C TRP A 162 10.09 -8.83 -4.34
N ASN A 163 9.90 -9.12 -5.62
CA ASN A 163 10.74 -8.57 -6.69
C ASN A 163 10.49 -7.07 -6.98
N PHE A 164 9.27 -6.59 -6.73
CA PHE A 164 8.90 -5.17 -6.77
C PHE A 164 8.05 -4.84 -5.53
N PRO A 165 8.67 -4.72 -4.34
CA PRO A 165 7.97 -4.68 -3.06
C PRO A 165 6.95 -3.53 -2.96
N LEU A 166 7.27 -2.34 -3.49
CA LEU A 166 6.33 -1.22 -3.42
C LEU A 166 5.33 -1.28 -4.58
N ALA A 167 5.82 -1.46 -5.82
CA ALA A 167 4.95 -1.31 -6.98
C ALA A 167 3.87 -2.40 -7.04
N MET A 168 4.14 -3.61 -6.52
CA MET A 168 3.10 -4.66 -6.46
C MET A 168 2.01 -4.36 -5.43
N ILE A 169 2.33 -3.61 -4.37
CA ILE A 169 1.36 -3.14 -3.36
C ILE A 169 0.50 -2.03 -3.97
N THR A 170 1.12 -0.96 -4.50
CA THR A 170 0.37 0.19 -4.99
C THR A 170 -0.50 -0.14 -6.21
N ARG A 171 -0.11 -1.11 -7.04
CA ARG A 171 -0.94 -1.63 -8.15
C ARG A 171 -2.24 -2.31 -7.72
N LYS A 172 -2.38 -2.69 -6.44
CA LYS A 172 -3.55 -3.40 -5.91
C LYS A 172 -4.33 -2.57 -4.90
N VAL A 173 -3.64 -1.71 -4.14
CA VAL A 173 -4.21 -0.93 -3.03
C VAL A 173 -4.76 0.43 -3.49
N ALA A 174 -4.17 1.04 -4.51
CA ALA A 174 -4.61 2.32 -5.07
C ALA A 174 -5.98 2.22 -5.75
#